data_AF-A0A6N8UBE5-F1
#
_entry.id   AF-A0A6N8UBE5-F1
#
_cell.length_a   1.000
_cell.length_b   1.000
_cell.length_c   1.000
_cell.angle_alpha   90.00
_cell.angle_beta   90.00
_cell.angle_gamma   90.00
#
_symmetry.space_group_name_H-M   'P 1'
#
loop_
_entity.id
_entity.type
_entity.pdbx_description
1 polymer ?
#
loop_
_entity_poly.entity_id
_entity_poly.type
_entity_poly.pdbx_seq_one_letter_code
_entity_poly.pdbx_strand_id
1 'polypeptide(L)'
;MNEYFKVSEAENFVFYKVPKALFTDNRYKDVSTDAKMLYGLLLDRMHLSVKNAWVDKYGRVYQFFTVKQAEELLHFGHEKICKLFRELEQSNLILRKRQGQGKPNIIYLKKFSQF
;
A
#
# COMPACT_ATOMS: atom_id res chain seq x y z
N MET A 1 -1.56 5.87 -34.93
CA MET A 1 -2.95 5.41 -34.72
C MET A 1 -2.86 4.44 -33.56
N ASN A 2 -3.41 4.78 -32.39
CA ASN A 2 -3.29 3.88 -31.23
C ASN A 2 -4.18 2.67 -31.46
N GLU A 3 -3.61 1.47 -31.33
CA GLU A 3 -4.36 0.22 -31.36
C GLU A 3 -5.20 0.12 -30.07
N TYR A 4 -6.48 -0.23 -30.22
CA TYR A 4 -7.39 -0.42 -29.10
C TYR A 4 -7.24 -1.82 -28.51
N PHE A 5 -7.44 -1.95 -27.20
CA PHE A 5 -7.43 -3.26 -26.53
C PHE A 5 -8.47 -4.21 -27.14
N LYS A 6 -8.02 -5.40 -27.51
CA LYS A 6 -8.88 -6.50 -27.93
C LYS A 6 -9.34 -7.31 -26.72
N VAL A 7 -10.48 -7.98 -26.85
CA VAL A 7 -11.08 -8.80 -25.76
C VAL A 7 -10.10 -9.84 -25.21
N SER A 8 -9.26 -10.43 -26.06
CA SER A 8 -8.22 -11.40 -25.68
C SER A 8 -7.07 -10.80 -24.85
N GLU A 9 -6.85 -9.48 -24.93
CA GLU A 9 -5.82 -8.78 -24.18
C GLU A 9 -6.36 -8.32 -22.81
N ALA A 10 -7.67 -8.16 -22.68
CA ALA A 10 -8.36 -7.79 -21.44
C ALA A 10 -8.15 -8.80 -20.29
N GLU A 11 -7.91 -10.07 -20.62
CA GLU A 11 -7.79 -11.15 -19.65
C GLU A 11 -6.38 -11.27 -19.04
N ASN A 12 -5.35 -10.63 -19.63
CA ASN A 12 -3.96 -10.78 -19.22
C ASN A 12 -3.43 -9.65 -18.33
N PHE A 13 -4.30 -8.76 -17.85
CA PHE A 13 -3.86 -7.62 -17.07
C PHE A 13 -3.61 -7.95 -15.60
N VAL A 14 -2.42 -7.59 -15.13
CA VAL A 14 -2.09 -7.52 -13.71
C VAL A 14 -2.47 -6.12 -13.21
N PHE A 15 -3.36 -6.05 -12.23
CA PHE A 15 -3.91 -4.78 -11.73
C PHE A 15 -3.49 -4.53 -10.29
N TYR A 16 -3.17 -3.27 -9.98
CA TYR A 16 -3.19 -2.81 -8.60
C TYR A 16 -4.62 -2.59 -8.12
N LYS A 17 -4.96 -3.17 -6.98
CA LYS A 17 -6.28 -3.01 -6.35
C LYS A 17 -6.24 -1.88 -5.34
N VAL A 18 -7.03 -0.84 -5.60
CA VAL A 18 -7.25 0.25 -4.64
C VAL A 18 -8.68 0.13 -4.10
N PRO A 19 -8.88 0.00 -2.77
CA PRO A 19 -10.22 -0.14 -2.20
C PRO A 19 -11.08 1.10 -2.45
N LYS A 20 -12.30 0.88 -2.96
CA LYS A 20 -13.28 1.96 -3.19
C LYS A 20 -13.58 2.78 -1.93
N ALA A 21 -13.51 2.14 -0.75
CA ALA A 21 -13.68 2.80 0.55
C ALA A 21 -12.77 4.02 0.73
N LEU A 22 -11.56 4.03 0.14
CA LEU A 22 -10.67 5.19 0.19
C LEU A 22 -11.24 6.42 -0.52
N PHE A 23 -12.17 6.23 -1.46
CA PHE A 23 -12.78 7.31 -2.23
C PHE A 23 -14.22 7.61 -1.81
N THR A 24 -14.93 6.62 -1.24
CA THR A 24 -16.35 6.76 -0.90
C THR A 24 -16.58 7.07 0.58
N ASP A 25 -15.66 6.68 1.46
CA ASP A 25 -15.81 6.92 2.89
C ASP A 25 -15.23 8.29 3.29
N ASN A 26 -16.06 9.09 3.96
CA ASN A 26 -15.71 10.44 4.39
C ASN A 26 -14.48 10.48 5.32
N ARG A 27 -14.17 9.38 6.02
CA ARG A 27 -12.97 9.26 6.87
C ARG A 27 -11.67 9.38 6.09
N TYR A 28 -11.68 9.04 4.80
CA TYR A 28 -10.49 9.06 3.93
C TYR A 28 -10.57 10.14 2.85
N LYS A 29 -11.51 11.09 2.99
CA LYS A 29 -11.70 12.17 2.02
C LYS A 29 -10.43 13.00 1.84
N ASP A 30 -9.73 13.27 2.95
CA ASP A 30 -8.54 14.14 3.01
C ASP A 30 -7.25 13.37 2.69
N VAL A 31 -7.33 12.05 2.52
CA VAL A 31 -6.22 11.25 2.02
C VAL A 31 -6.05 11.56 0.54
N SER A 32 -4.85 12.01 0.17
CA SER A 32 -4.44 12.29 -1.19
C SER A 32 -4.53 11.04 -2.06
N THR A 33 -4.80 11.25 -3.35
CA THR A 33 -4.84 10.16 -4.34
C THR A 33 -3.52 9.39 -4.36
N ASP A 34 -2.38 10.06 -4.26
CA ASP A 34 -1.06 9.43 -4.24
C ASP A 34 -0.88 8.51 -3.01
N ALA A 35 -1.37 8.92 -1.83
CA ALA A 35 -1.33 8.06 -0.65
C ALA A 35 -2.28 6.85 -0.82
N LYS A 36 -3.46 7.05 -1.43
CA LYS A 36 -4.39 5.94 -1.76
C LYS A 36 -3.74 4.94 -2.72
N MET A 37 -2.98 5.41 -3.70
CA MET A 37 -2.21 4.55 -4.61
C MET A 37 -1.11 3.80 -3.88
N LEU A 38 -0.34 4.47 -3.00
CA LEU A 38 0.65 3.80 -2.15
C LEU A 38 0.00 2.70 -1.29
N TYR A 39 -1.19 2.94 -0.74
CA TYR A 39 -1.94 1.91 -0.01
C TYR A 39 -2.31 0.71 -0.90
N GLY A 40 -2.68 0.94 -2.16
CA GLY A 40 -2.91 -0.13 -3.15
C GLY A 40 -1.66 -0.98 -3.41
N LEU A 41 -0.49 -0.35 -3.55
CA LEU A 41 0.80 -1.06 -3.68
C LEU A 41 1.12 -1.88 -2.43
N LEU A 42 0.83 -1.35 -1.24
CA LEU A 42 1.03 -2.07 0.01
C LEU A 42 0.10 -3.30 0.11
N LEU A 43 -1.16 -3.18 -0.32
CA LEU A 43 -2.11 -4.29 -0.39
C LEU A 43 -1.66 -5.39 -1.34
N ASP A 44 -1.19 -5.03 -2.53
CA ASP A 44 -0.69 -5.97 -3.53
C ASP A 44 0.45 -6.85 -2.96
N ARG A 45 1.37 -6.22 -2.23
CA ARG A 45 2.48 -6.91 -1.55
C ARG A 45 2.08 -7.76 -0.34
N MET A 46 0.88 -7.55 0.21
CA MET A 46 0.42 -8.34 1.35
C MET A 46 0.34 -9.83 1.00
N HIS A 47 -0.03 -10.17 -0.24
CA HIS A 47 -0.07 -11.56 -0.71
C HIS A 47 1.29 -12.26 -0.60
N LEU A 48 2.38 -11.57 -0.95
CA LEU A 48 3.74 -12.09 -0.78
C LEU A 48 4.10 -12.28 0.70
N SER A 49 3.63 -11.38 1.56
CA SER A 49 3.90 -11.46 3.00
C SER A 49 3.24 -12.67 3.66
N VAL A 50 2.01 -13.02 3.23
CA VAL A 50 1.33 -14.25 3.64
C VAL A 50 2.11 -15.48 3.19
N LYS A 51 2.55 -15.52 1.92
CA LYS A 51 3.36 -16.62 1.39
C LYS A 51 4.69 -16.81 2.14
N ASN A 52 5.29 -15.71 2.60
CA ASN A 52 6.53 -15.72 3.37
C ASN A 52 6.33 -15.98 4.87
N ALA A 53 5.11 -16.31 5.31
CA ALA A 53 4.75 -16.49 6.71
C ALA A 53 5.12 -15.28 7.61
N TRP A 54 5.05 -14.07 7.08
CA TRP A 54 5.26 -12.83 7.84
C TRP A 54 4.02 -12.48 8.64
N VAL A 55 3.81 -13.24 9.71
CA VAL A 55 2.68 -13.15 10.61
C VAL A 55 3.20 -13.06 12.03
N ASP A 56 2.69 -12.10 12.81
CA ASP A 56 3.08 -11.99 14.20
C ASP A 56 2.35 -13.00 15.10
N LYS A 57 2.72 -13.05 16.39
CA LYS A 57 2.12 -13.95 17.38
C LYS A 57 0.61 -13.79 17.60
N TYR A 58 0.00 -12.73 17.06
CA TYR A 58 -1.44 -12.46 17.14
C TYR A 58 -2.16 -12.76 15.81
N GLY A 59 -1.48 -13.40 14.85
CA GLY A 59 -2.07 -13.69 13.54
C GLY A 59 -2.14 -12.47 12.61
N ARG A 60 -1.44 -11.38 12.91
CA ARG A 60 -1.46 -10.17 12.07
C ARG A 60 -0.35 -10.24 11.03
N VAL A 61 -0.73 -10.09 9.76
CA VAL A 61 0.22 -10.03 8.65
C VAL A 61 0.99 -8.71 8.73
N TYR A 62 2.29 -8.79 8.53
CA TYR A 62 3.16 -7.64 8.42
C TYR A 62 4.05 -7.75 7.19
N GLN A 63 4.61 -6.63 6.74
CA GLN A 63 5.47 -6.60 5.57
C GLN A 63 6.68 -5.71 5.74
N PHE A 64 7.72 -6.03 4.98
CA PHE A 64 8.84 -5.14 4.72
C PHE A 64 8.62 -4.46 3.38
N PHE A 65 8.42 -3.15 3.43
CA PHE A 65 8.33 -2.31 2.24
C PHE A 65 9.02 -0.98 2.52
N THR A 66 10.07 -0.69 1.76
CA THR A 66 10.95 0.44 2.04
C THR A 66 10.49 1.70 1.32
N VAL A 67 10.97 2.86 1.80
CA VAL A 67 10.79 4.13 1.11
C VAL A 67 11.37 4.07 -0.30
N LYS A 68 12.55 3.46 -0.47
CA LYS A 68 13.20 3.28 -1.78
C LYS A 68 12.35 2.47 -2.76
N GLN A 69 11.71 1.39 -2.31
CA GLN A 69 10.80 0.62 -3.18
C GLN A 69 9.59 1.44 -3.62
N ALA A 70 9.08 2.32 -2.76
CA ALA A 70 7.99 3.22 -3.12
C ALA A 70 8.46 4.33 -4.10
N GLU A 71 9.67 4.86 -3.93
CA GLU A 71 10.29 5.80 -4.88
C GLU A 71 10.42 5.17 -6.26
N GLU A 72 10.89 3.92 -6.34
CA GLU A 72 11.06 3.18 -7.58
C GLU A 72 9.72 2.90 -8.29
N LEU A 73 8.67 2.56 -7.54
CA LEU A 73 7.36 2.22 -8.11
C LEU A 73 6.51 3.45 -8.50
N LEU A 74 6.62 4.54 -7.74
CA LEU A 74 5.81 5.76 -7.96
C LEU A 74 6.57 6.87 -8.68
N HIS A 75 7.89 6.72 -8.85
CA HIS A 75 8.78 7.73 -9.44
C HIS A 75 8.69 9.11 -8.77
N PHE A 76 8.48 9.12 -7.46
CA PHE A 76 8.46 10.34 -6.65
C PHE A 76 9.74 10.48 -5.84
N GLY A 77 10.12 11.74 -5.58
CA GLY A 77 11.25 12.04 -4.71
C GLY A 77 11.02 11.61 -3.27
N HIS A 78 12.14 11.38 -2.56
CA HIS A 78 12.17 10.85 -1.20
C HIS A 78 11.24 11.57 -0.21
N GLU A 79 11.27 12.90 -0.21
CA GLU A 79 10.46 13.71 0.69
C GLU A 79 8.96 13.48 0.48
N LYS A 80 8.53 13.42 -0.78
CA LYS A 80 7.14 13.14 -1.14
C LYS A 80 6.72 11.76 -0.65
N ILE A 81 7.52 10.72 -0.92
CA ILE A 81 7.23 9.36 -0.44
C ILE A 81 7.14 9.31 1.09
N CYS A 82 8.08 9.96 1.80
CA CYS A 82 8.03 10.06 3.25
C CYS A 82 6.74 10.70 3.74
N LYS A 83 6.27 11.76 3.07
CA LYS A 83 4.99 12.41 3.34
C LYS A 83 3.80 11.48 3.10
N LEU A 84 3.77 10.74 1.99
CA LEU A 84 2.70 9.78 1.71
C LEU A 84 2.59 8.69 2.78
N PHE A 85 3.71 8.13 3.24
CA PHE A 85 3.66 7.17 4.33
C PHE A 85 3.16 7.81 5.64
N ARG A 86 3.60 9.03 5.98
CA ARG A 86 3.11 9.74 7.18
C ARG A 86 1.61 9.99 7.10
N GLU A 87 1.11 10.33 5.93
CA GLU A 87 -0.32 10.56 5.69
C GLU A 87 -1.15 9.30 5.91
N LEU A 88 -0.67 8.14 5.42
CA LEU A 88 -1.30 6.84 5.69
C LEU A 88 -1.27 6.45 7.18
N GLU A 89 -0.21 6.81 7.91
CA GLU A 89 -0.13 6.60 9.36
C GLU A 89 -1.13 7.50 10.11
N GLN A 90 -1.18 8.79 9.76
CA GLN A 90 -2.09 9.78 10.35
C GLN A 90 -3.56 9.41 10.10
N SER A 91 -3.84 8.84 8.93
CA SER A 91 -5.19 8.38 8.53
C SER A 91 -5.54 6.99 9.07
N ASN A 92 -4.69 6.43 9.94
CA ASN A 92 -4.89 5.13 10.56
C ASN A 92 -5.06 3.97 9.56
N LEU A 93 -4.49 4.09 8.36
CA LEU A 93 -4.50 3.04 7.33
C LEU A 93 -3.35 2.07 7.48
N ILE A 94 -2.21 2.54 8.03
CA ILE A 94 -1.05 1.70 8.32
C ILE A 94 -0.50 1.94 9.73
N LEU A 95 0.39 1.06 10.16
CA LEU A 95 1.27 1.26 11.30
C LEU A 95 2.68 0.82 10.90
N ARG A 96 3.66 1.74 10.95
CA ARG A 96 5.08 1.37 10.80
C ARG A 96 5.74 1.27 12.16
N LYS A 97 6.42 0.15 12.41
CA LYS A 97 7.23 -0.08 13.61
C LYS A 97 8.70 -0.12 13.24
N ARG A 98 9.49 0.75 13.86
CA ARG A 98 10.95 0.71 13.79
C ARG A 98 11.45 -0.45 14.65
N GLN A 99 12.33 -1.27 14.10
CA GLN A 99 12.94 -2.40 14.82
C GLN A 99 14.28 -2.06 15.46
N GLY A 100 14.91 -0.94 15.08
CA GLY A 100 16.27 -0.58 15.50
C GLY A 100 17.35 -1.42 14.82
N GLN A 101 18.62 -1.16 15.15
CA GLN A 101 19.78 -1.97 14.72
C GLN A 101 19.91 -2.16 13.19
N GLY A 102 19.53 -1.16 12.39
CA GLY A 102 19.58 -1.25 10.92
C GLY A 102 18.55 -2.20 10.29
N LYS A 103 17.69 -2.83 11.09
CA LYS A 103 16.63 -3.70 10.57
C LYS A 103 15.56 -2.88 9.84
N PRO A 104 14.99 -3.42 8.75
CA PRO A 104 13.95 -2.73 8.00
C PRO A 104 12.71 -2.49 8.89
N ASN A 105 11.99 -1.41 8.61
CA ASN A 105 10.75 -1.12 9.34
C ASN A 105 9.68 -2.16 8.98
N ILE A 106 8.93 -2.59 9.99
CA ILE A 106 7.76 -3.45 9.81
C ILE A 106 6.56 -2.57 9.52
N ILE A 107 5.76 -2.93 8.52
CA ILE A 107 4.50 -2.25 8.19
C ILE A 107 3.33 -3.22 8.41
N TYR A 108 2.33 -2.77 9.15
CA TYR A 108 1.02 -3.42 9.26
C TYR A 108 -0.02 -2.59 8.50
N LEU A 109 -0.82 -3.23 7.64
CA LEU A 109 -2.01 -2.59 7.07
C LEU A 109 -3.20 -2.79 8.01
N LYS A 110 -4.04 -1.77 8.12
CA LYS A 110 -5.25 -1.78 8.94
C LYS A 110 -6.46 -2.00 8.04
N LYS A 111 -7.40 -2.83 8.49
CA LYS A 111 -8.68 -3.01 7.79
C LYS A 111 -9.50 -1.72 7.90
N PHE A 112 -10.32 -1.45 6.90
CA PHE A 112 -11.41 -0.49 7.03
C PHE A 112 -12.38 -1.03 8.08
N SER A 113 -12.45 -0.40 9.24
CA SER A 113 -13.47 -0.75 10.23
C SER A 113 -14.83 -0.32 9.68
N GLN A 114 -15.73 -1.27 9.44
CA GLN A 114 -17.16 -0.97 9.35
C GLN A 114 -17.63 -0.64 10.78
N PHE A 115 -18.29 0.48 10.95
CA PHE A 115 -19.16 0.69 12.10
C PHE A 115 -20.59 0.45 11.63
#